data_AF-A0A410RQQ3-F1
#
_entry.id   AF-A0A410RQQ3-F1
#
_cell.length_a   1.000
_cell.length_b   1.000
_cell.length_c   1.000
_cell.angle_alpha   90.00
_cell.angle_beta   90.00
_cell.angle_gamma   90.00
#
_symmetry.space_group_name_H-M   'P 1'
#
loop_
_entity.id
_entity.type
_entity.pdbx_description
1 polymer ?
#
loop_
_entity_poly.entity_id
_entity_poly.type
_entity_poly.pdbx_seq_one_letter_code
_entity_poly.pdbx_strand_id
1 'polypeptide(L)'
;MKRGTAVRSAAVWLSAVGLMGACGGPPEQTPPGIEPVTTAQRLVSPPATLSGGFMNYLGTLNVGSAVSSNTGTTAAYEGFKLTVAAHTQAALEVTHLGTGVGVDTGLFVYGPKDANGSYGTRILFQDDDSGYGELSKLPLATFDKAGEYLVVVGWSNGLGKQYRLQAQCVGGACVANPAPAPAGTPVKLAAFPLEPGLQALLDTGNAYREDLHSFLDRYDFAWPYSTPASLDAAAAAVLARSEYQGYRNKVPTTSTYAAFQSQMYLQFQPLHPAILDTYGEDAANAQVKSYFRAFSTGPNGDNWRTLNIILLPESRHVIVYEQTGHEI
;
A
#
# COMPACT_ATOMS: atom_id res chain seq x y z
N MET A 1 -9.75 -6.65 18.27
CA MET A 1 -10.89 -5.73 18.06
C MET A 1 -10.61 -4.83 16.85
N LYS A 2 -11.52 -4.72 15.87
CA LYS A 2 -11.40 -3.71 14.81
C LYS A 2 -11.46 -2.31 15.44
N ARG A 3 -10.56 -1.40 15.06
CA ARG A 3 -10.65 0.04 15.35
C ARG A 3 -12.11 0.45 15.11
N GLY A 4 -12.82 0.83 16.17
CA GLY A 4 -14.26 0.65 16.33
C GLY A 4 -15.12 0.88 15.08
N THR A 5 -15.71 -0.21 14.57
CA THR A 5 -17.14 -0.37 14.29
C THR A 5 -17.37 -1.80 13.80
N ALA A 6 -17.98 -2.62 14.65
CA ALA A 6 -18.59 -3.86 14.20
C ALA A 6 -19.90 -3.50 13.51
N VAL A 7 -19.93 -3.60 12.17
CA VAL A 7 -21.08 -4.20 11.50
C VAL A 7 -20.51 -5.21 10.50
N ARG A 8 -20.38 -6.45 10.97
CA ARG A 8 -20.55 -7.60 10.07
C ARG A 8 -22.02 -7.63 9.71
N SER A 9 -22.36 -7.68 8.44
CA SER A 9 -23.15 -8.77 7.86
C SER A 9 -23.50 -8.45 6.42
N ALA A 10 -23.10 -9.36 5.53
CA ALA A 10 -23.76 -9.59 4.27
C ALA A 10 -25.21 -10.05 4.52
N ALA A 11 -26.16 -9.46 3.80
CA ALA A 11 -27.49 -10.01 3.49
C ALA A 11 -28.09 -9.06 2.44
N VAL A 12 -28.07 -9.42 1.15
CA VAL A 12 -29.24 -9.94 0.43
C VAL A 12 -30.51 -9.16 0.80
N TRP A 13 -30.88 -8.19 -0.04
CA TRP A 13 -32.24 -7.67 -0.10
C TRP A 13 -32.90 -8.20 -1.36
N LEU A 14 -33.54 -9.36 -1.21
CA LEU A 14 -34.70 -9.79 -1.99
C LEU A 14 -35.92 -9.54 -1.09
N SER A 15 -36.86 -8.70 -1.55
CA SER A 15 -38.31 -8.68 -1.26
C SER A 15 -38.85 -7.38 -1.88
N ALA A 16 -39.50 -7.38 -3.04
CA ALA A 16 -40.91 -7.73 -3.22
C ALA A 16 -41.82 -7.01 -2.21
N VAL A 17 -42.30 -5.82 -2.59
CA VAL A 17 -43.55 -5.27 -2.07
C VAL A 17 -44.41 -4.92 -3.27
N GLY A 18 -45.42 -5.76 -3.51
CA GLY A 18 -46.55 -5.40 -4.33
C GLY A 18 -47.46 -4.45 -3.56
N LEU A 19 -47.92 -3.41 -4.25
CA LEU A 19 -49.11 -2.66 -3.88
C LEU A 19 -49.88 -2.40 -5.16
N MET A 20 -51.09 -2.95 -5.19
CA MET A 20 -52.06 -2.77 -6.28
C MET A 20 -52.49 -1.30 -6.38
N GLY A 21 -52.59 -0.83 -7.62
CA GLY A 21 -53.32 0.37 -8.00
C GLY A 21 -53.68 0.25 -9.47
N ALA A 22 -54.93 -0.13 -9.75
CA ALA A 22 -55.47 -0.37 -11.08
C ALA A 22 -55.69 0.95 -11.86
N CYS A 23 -55.31 0.95 -13.14
CA CYS A 23 -55.99 1.61 -14.26
C CYS A 23 -55.38 1.08 -15.57
N GLY A 24 -56.23 0.55 -16.45
CA GLY A 24 -55.82 -0.33 -17.55
C GLY A 24 -55.27 0.35 -18.80
N GLY A 25 -54.44 -0.41 -19.50
CA GLY A 25 -54.00 -0.22 -20.88
C GLY A 25 -53.08 -1.39 -21.28
N PRO A 26 -53.19 -1.97 -22.48
CA PRO A 26 -52.29 -3.03 -22.93
C PRO A 26 -50.85 -2.50 -22.99
N PRO A 27 -49.83 -3.28 -22.58
CA PRO A 27 -48.46 -2.80 -22.58
C PRO A 27 -47.98 -2.55 -24.00
N GLU A 28 -47.63 -1.30 -24.25
CA GLU A 28 -46.87 -0.86 -25.41
C GLU A 28 -45.51 -1.57 -25.40
N GLN A 29 -45.13 -2.19 -26.53
CA GLN A 29 -43.86 -2.89 -26.65
C GLN A 29 -42.72 -1.89 -26.48
N THR A 30 -41.96 -2.04 -25.39
CA THR A 30 -40.69 -1.33 -25.19
C THR A 30 -39.76 -1.70 -26.35
N PRO A 31 -39.15 -0.72 -27.05
CA PRO A 31 -38.08 -1.00 -28.00
C PRO A 31 -36.95 -1.75 -27.27
N PRO A 32 -36.21 -2.66 -27.93
CA PRO A 32 -35.09 -3.33 -27.29
C PRO A 32 -34.09 -2.28 -26.80
N GLY A 33 -34.06 -2.11 -25.49
CA GLY A 33 -33.06 -1.31 -24.81
C GLY A 33 -31.70 -1.94 -25.06
N ILE A 34 -30.75 -1.11 -25.46
CA ILE A 34 -29.34 -1.46 -25.48
C ILE A 34 -28.99 -1.85 -24.04
N GLU A 35 -28.89 -3.15 -23.80
CA GLU A 35 -28.29 -3.69 -22.59
C GLU A 35 -26.92 -3.02 -22.44
N PRO A 36 -26.65 -2.26 -21.36
CA PRO A 36 -25.27 -1.95 -21.05
C PRO A 36 -24.60 -3.29 -20.80
N VAL A 37 -23.73 -3.70 -21.73
CA VAL A 37 -22.82 -4.82 -21.53
C VAL A 37 -21.85 -4.38 -20.43
N THR A 38 -22.28 -4.47 -19.18
CA THR A 38 -21.38 -4.57 -18.04
C THR A 38 -20.85 -5.99 -18.04
N THR A 39 -19.86 -6.27 -18.89
CA THR A 39 -18.95 -7.39 -18.62
C THR A 39 -18.38 -7.14 -17.23
N ALA A 40 -18.69 -8.03 -16.29
CA ALA A 40 -18.11 -7.98 -14.97
C ALA A 40 -16.59 -7.88 -15.09
N GLN A 41 -16.02 -6.83 -14.50
CA GLN A 41 -14.57 -6.62 -14.40
C GLN A 41 -13.94 -7.89 -13.83
N ARG A 42 -13.03 -8.50 -14.57
CA ARG A 42 -12.36 -9.72 -14.13
C ARG A 42 -10.92 -9.40 -13.81
N LEU A 43 -10.69 -9.10 -12.53
CA LEU A 43 -9.37 -8.91 -11.93
C LEU A 43 -8.35 -9.88 -12.54
N VAL A 44 -7.26 -9.34 -13.06
CA VAL A 44 -6.16 -10.15 -13.59
C VAL A 44 -5.47 -10.81 -12.41
N SER A 45 -5.50 -12.14 -12.37
CA SER A 45 -4.86 -12.89 -11.29
C SER A 45 -3.33 -12.85 -11.43
N PRO A 46 -2.57 -12.88 -10.32
CA PRO A 46 -1.13 -13.03 -10.38
C PRO A 46 -0.74 -14.37 -11.02
N PRO A 47 0.44 -14.45 -11.66
CA PRO A 47 0.92 -15.70 -12.27
C PRO A 47 1.09 -16.79 -11.21
N ALA A 48 0.59 -18.00 -11.49
CA ALA A 48 0.72 -19.15 -10.58
C ALA A 48 2.18 -19.58 -10.37
N THR A 49 3.02 -19.39 -11.39
CA THR A 49 4.47 -19.64 -11.33
C THR A 49 5.21 -18.52 -12.05
N LEU A 50 6.37 -18.12 -11.52
CA LEU A 50 7.27 -17.16 -12.20
C LEU A 50 8.15 -17.83 -13.27
N SER A 51 7.87 -19.08 -13.61
CA SER A 51 8.59 -19.86 -14.63
C SER A 51 7.61 -20.68 -15.45
N GLY A 52 7.94 -20.97 -16.71
CA GLY A 52 7.13 -21.78 -17.63
C GLY A 52 6.55 -21.01 -18.81
N GLY A 53 5.75 -21.70 -19.64
CA GLY A 53 5.33 -21.20 -20.97
C GLY A 53 4.33 -20.03 -21.00
N PHE A 54 3.79 -19.61 -19.85
CA PHE A 54 2.91 -18.44 -19.74
C PHE A 54 3.64 -17.15 -19.33
N MET A 55 4.93 -17.24 -19.00
CA MET A 55 5.78 -16.13 -18.55
C MET A 55 6.90 -15.90 -19.56
N ASN A 56 6.85 -14.78 -20.30
CA ASN A 56 7.92 -14.38 -21.20
C ASN A 56 8.83 -13.33 -20.53
N TYR A 57 10.12 -13.61 -20.40
CA TYR A 57 11.09 -12.63 -19.90
C TYR A 57 11.60 -11.76 -21.04
N LEU A 58 11.05 -10.55 -21.17
CA LEU A 58 11.21 -9.75 -22.39
C LEU A 58 12.35 -8.74 -22.36
N GLY A 59 12.94 -8.45 -21.20
CA GLY A 59 14.12 -7.60 -21.14
C GLY A 59 14.24 -6.78 -19.87
N THR A 60 14.95 -5.66 -19.98
CA THR A 60 15.25 -4.75 -18.86
C THR A 60 14.38 -3.50 -18.93
N LEU A 61 13.77 -3.14 -17.81
CA LEU A 61 13.11 -1.87 -17.56
C LEU A 61 14.01 -1.04 -16.64
N ASN A 62 14.42 0.15 -17.09
CA ASN A 62 15.19 1.07 -16.25
C ASN A 62 14.25 2.11 -15.63
N VAL A 63 14.56 2.60 -14.44
CA VAL A 63 13.85 3.76 -13.88
C VAL A 63 14.12 4.98 -14.77
N GLY A 64 13.05 5.68 -15.15
CA GLY A 64 13.09 6.77 -16.12
C GLY A 64 12.93 6.33 -17.58
N SER A 65 12.72 5.03 -17.85
CA SER A 65 12.49 4.51 -19.20
C SER A 65 11.11 3.87 -19.35
N ALA A 66 10.80 3.46 -20.59
CA ALA A 66 9.63 2.67 -20.90
C ALA A 66 9.98 1.56 -21.89
N VAL A 67 9.25 0.46 -21.80
CA VAL A 67 9.32 -0.68 -22.72
C VAL A 67 7.95 -0.84 -23.38
N SER A 68 7.93 -1.32 -24.61
CA SER A 68 6.69 -1.55 -25.36
C SER A 68 6.62 -3.01 -25.78
N SER A 69 5.41 -3.57 -25.75
CA SER A 69 5.16 -4.96 -26.13
C SER A 69 3.75 -5.13 -26.68
N ASN A 70 3.40 -6.38 -27.01
CA ASN A 70 2.12 -6.77 -27.56
C ASN A 70 1.53 -7.91 -26.76
N THR A 71 0.25 -7.82 -26.41
CA THR A 71 -0.45 -8.79 -25.56
C THR A 71 -0.76 -10.13 -26.26
N GLY A 72 -0.32 -10.35 -27.50
CA GLY A 72 -0.61 -11.57 -28.26
C GLY A 72 -2.12 -11.81 -28.39
N THR A 73 -2.58 -13.04 -28.64
CA THR A 73 -4.03 -13.32 -28.80
C THR A 73 -4.67 -14.01 -27.61
N THR A 74 -3.89 -14.46 -26.63
CA THR A 74 -4.34 -15.25 -25.48
C THR A 74 -3.90 -14.61 -24.17
N ALA A 75 -4.46 -15.04 -23.04
CA ALA A 75 -4.02 -14.62 -21.72
C ALA A 75 -2.58 -15.08 -21.47
N ALA A 76 -1.72 -14.15 -21.07
CA ALA A 76 -0.31 -14.41 -20.80
C ALA A 76 0.27 -13.34 -19.87
N TYR A 77 1.54 -13.53 -19.53
CA TYR A 77 2.30 -12.63 -18.69
C TYR A 77 3.67 -12.33 -19.31
N GLU A 78 4.11 -11.09 -19.14
CA GLU A 78 5.43 -10.63 -19.56
C GLU A 78 6.19 -10.05 -18.37
N GLY A 79 7.40 -10.57 -18.16
CA GLY A 79 8.31 -10.19 -17.10
C GLY A 79 9.44 -9.28 -17.60
N PHE A 80 9.69 -8.21 -16.86
CA PHE A 80 10.75 -7.24 -17.09
C PHE A 80 11.63 -7.12 -15.84
N LYS A 81 12.94 -7.10 -16.05
CA LYS A 81 13.93 -6.93 -14.98
C LYS A 81 14.09 -5.46 -14.66
N LEU A 82 13.93 -5.10 -13.40
CA LEU A 82 14.12 -3.74 -12.90
C LEU A 82 15.22 -3.74 -11.85
N THR A 83 16.39 -3.20 -12.17
CA THR A 83 17.50 -3.07 -11.22
C THR A 83 17.48 -1.70 -10.57
N VAL A 84 17.46 -1.67 -9.24
CA VAL A 84 17.38 -0.43 -8.45
C VAL A 84 18.39 -0.43 -7.31
N ALA A 85 18.80 0.77 -6.90
CA ALA A 85 19.47 0.98 -5.62
C ALA A 85 18.45 0.89 -4.47
N ALA A 86 18.94 0.67 -3.24
CA ALA A 86 18.11 0.69 -2.04
C ALA A 86 17.40 2.05 -1.89
N HIS A 87 16.19 2.00 -1.37
CA HIS A 87 15.29 3.16 -1.16
C HIS A 87 14.97 3.94 -2.44
N THR A 88 14.99 3.26 -3.60
CA THR A 88 14.45 3.82 -4.84
C THR A 88 12.94 3.91 -4.73
N GLN A 89 12.33 5.02 -5.18
CA GLN A 89 10.88 5.14 -5.29
C GLN A 89 10.48 5.34 -6.75
N ALA A 90 9.73 4.39 -7.31
CA ALA A 90 9.26 4.46 -8.69
C ALA A 90 7.74 4.36 -8.76
N ALA A 91 7.15 5.04 -9.75
CA ALA A 91 5.81 4.75 -10.24
C ALA A 91 5.94 3.80 -11.44
N LEU A 92 5.06 2.80 -11.50
CA LEU A 92 4.97 1.87 -12.62
C LEU A 92 3.58 2.00 -13.24
N GLU A 93 3.52 2.19 -14.55
CA GLU A 93 2.24 2.41 -15.23
C GLU A 93 2.21 1.69 -16.57
N VAL A 94 1.09 0.99 -16.82
CA VAL A 94 0.77 0.43 -18.13
C VAL A 94 -0.10 1.45 -18.87
N THR A 95 0.26 1.73 -20.12
CA THR A 95 -0.47 2.65 -21.00
C THR A 95 -0.72 2.01 -22.36
N HIS A 96 -1.81 2.37 -23.02
CA HIS A 96 -2.08 1.92 -24.39
C HIS A 96 -1.10 2.57 -25.38
N LEU A 97 -0.75 1.81 -26.43
CA LEU A 97 -0.16 2.36 -27.65
C LEU A 97 -1.15 2.20 -28.81
N GLY A 98 -1.45 3.30 -29.51
CA GLY A 98 -2.39 3.30 -30.63
C GLY A 98 -3.87 3.16 -30.21
N THR A 99 -4.65 2.37 -30.94
CA THR A 99 -6.11 2.18 -30.75
C THR A 99 -6.48 1.22 -29.62
N GLY A 100 -5.58 0.99 -28.66
CA GLY A 100 -5.60 -0.10 -27.68
C GLY A 100 -6.71 -0.10 -26.61
N VAL A 101 -7.89 0.45 -26.86
CA VAL A 101 -9.01 0.45 -25.90
C VAL A 101 -9.45 -1.00 -25.57
N GLY A 102 -9.62 -1.33 -24.28
CA GLY A 102 -10.17 -2.60 -23.78
C GLY A 102 -9.15 -3.73 -23.58
N VAL A 103 -7.89 -3.40 -23.25
CA VAL A 103 -7.01 -4.36 -22.57
C VAL A 103 -7.24 -4.20 -21.08
N ASP A 104 -7.45 -5.32 -20.40
CA ASP A 104 -7.46 -5.40 -18.94
C ASP A 104 -6.11 -5.99 -18.49
N THR A 105 -5.33 -5.23 -17.72
CA THR A 105 -3.99 -5.65 -17.28
C THR A 105 -3.90 -5.82 -15.78
N GLY A 106 -3.03 -6.73 -15.35
CA GLY A 106 -2.53 -6.80 -13.98
C GLY A 106 -1.05 -6.46 -13.94
N LEU A 107 -0.61 -5.72 -12.93
CA LEU A 107 0.79 -5.37 -12.70
C LEU A 107 1.22 -5.94 -11.35
N PHE A 108 2.32 -6.68 -11.33
CA PHE A 108 2.84 -7.35 -10.14
C PHE A 108 4.34 -7.14 -10.03
N VAL A 109 4.85 -6.96 -8.81
CA VAL A 109 6.29 -6.79 -8.55
C VAL A 109 6.76 -7.82 -7.54
N TYR A 110 7.86 -8.51 -7.86
CA TYR A 110 8.50 -9.52 -7.02
C TYR A 110 9.98 -9.20 -6.78
N GLY A 111 10.56 -9.76 -5.73
CA GLY A 111 11.99 -9.69 -5.45
C GLY A 111 12.36 -9.01 -4.11
N PRO A 112 13.60 -8.50 -3.97
CA PRO A 112 14.68 -8.60 -4.96
C PRO A 112 15.10 -10.06 -5.18
N LYS A 113 15.76 -10.32 -6.31
CA LYS A 113 16.32 -11.63 -6.64
C LYS A 113 17.33 -12.08 -5.59
N ASP A 114 17.14 -13.28 -5.06
CA ASP A 114 18.02 -13.88 -4.06
C ASP A 114 19.29 -14.49 -4.70
N ALA A 115 20.19 -14.98 -3.83
CA ALA A 115 21.44 -15.62 -4.25
C ALA A 115 21.24 -16.90 -5.08
N ASN A 116 20.07 -17.54 -4.99
CA ASN A 116 19.70 -18.72 -5.79
C ASN A 116 19.09 -18.32 -7.14
N GLY A 117 18.94 -17.02 -7.40
CA GLY A 117 18.36 -16.48 -8.62
C GLY A 117 16.84 -16.43 -8.63
N SER A 118 16.18 -16.66 -7.48
CA SER A 118 14.73 -16.62 -7.32
C SER A 118 14.25 -15.23 -6.90
N TYR A 119 13.12 -14.77 -7.45
CA TYR A 119 12.45 -13.53 -7.00
C TYR A 119 11.48 -13.79 -5.82
N GLY A 120 11.39 -15.03 -5.34
CA GLY A 120 10.37 -15.47 -4.39
C GLY A 120 8.97 -15.55 -5.03
N THR A 121 7.98 -15.87 -4.20
CA THR A 121 6.57 -15.97 -4.61
C THR A 121 5.69 -14.87 -4.03
N ARG A 122 6.26 -14.04 -3.15
CA ARG A 122 5.56 -12.93 -2.51
C ARG A 122 5.48 -11.75 -3.47
N ILE A 123 4.26 -11.27 -3.68
CA ILE A 123 3.99 -10.01 -4.38
C ILE A 123 4.32 -8.86 -3.42
N LEU A 124 5.21 -7.97 -3.84
CA LEU A 124 5.54 -6.74 -3.11
C LEU A 124 4.52 -5.63 -3.39
N PHE A 125 4.20 -5.46 -4.67
CA PHE A 125 3.29 -4.45 -5.17
C PHE A 125 2.39 -5.06 -6.24
N GLN A 126 1.12 -4.69 -6.24
CA GLN A 126 0.18 -5.07 -7.29
C GLN A 126 -0.88 -4.01 -7.53
N ASP A 127 -1.36 -3.97 -8.76
CA ASP A 127 -2.53 -3.19 -9.18
C ASP A 127 -3.11 -3.82 -10.45
N ASP A 128 -4.41 -3.70 -10.67
CA ASP A 128 -5.08 -4.17 -11.89
C ASP A 128 -6.06 -3.18 -12.51
N ASP A 129 -6.42 -2.07 -11.87
CA ASP A 129 -7.44 -1.16 -12.40
C ASP A 129 -7.27 0.33 -12.06
N SER A 130 -6.14 0.74 -11.48
CA SER A 130 -5.92 2.14 -11.07
C SER A 130 -5.35 3.05 -12.18
N GLY A 131 -5.14 2.53 -13.39
CA GLY A 131 -4.54 3.22 -14.54
C GLY A 131 -5.54 3.87 -15.48
N TYR A 132 -5.13 4.06 -16.74
CA TYR A 132 -6.00 4.65 -17.77
C TYR A 132 -7.00 3.62 -18.30
N GLY A 133 -8.24 3.66 -17.82
CA GLY A 133 -9.26 2.67 -18.15
C GLY A 133 -9.10 1.42 -17.30
N GLU A 134 -8.98 0.25 -17.93
CA GLU A 134 -8.79 -1.06 -17.27
C GLU A 134 -7.30 -1.44 -17.16
N LEU A 135 -6.41 -0.44 -17.20
CA LEU A 135 -4.98 -0.66 -17.10
C LEU A 135 -4.48 -0.53 -15.67
N SER A 136 -3.32 -1.13 -15.41
CA SER A 136 -2.72 -1.10 -14.08
C SER A 136 -1.77 0.08 -13.88
N LYS A 137 -1.76 0.62 -12.67
CA LYS A 137 -0.86 1.66 -12.21
C LYS A 137 -0.50 1.50 -10.73
N LEU A 138 0.80 1.43 -10.48
CA LEU A 138 1.39 1.59 -9.15
C LEU A 138 1.94 3.02 -9.02
N PRO A 139 1.22 3.95 -8.35
CA PRO A 139 1.66 5.34 -8.25
C PRO A 139 2.90 5.52 -7.37
N LEU A 140 3.18 4.55 -6.49
CA LEU A 140 4.37 4.51 -5.65
C LEU A 140 4.74 3.06 -5.33
N ALA A 141 5.98 2.70 -5.58
CA ALA A 141 6.65 1.50 -5.11
C ALA A 141 7.98 1.90 -4.48
N THR A 142 8.14 1.65 -3.17
CA THR A 142 9.37 1.92 -2.42
C THR A 142 10.20 0.63 -2.33
N PHE A 143 11.38 0.64 -2.95
CA PHE A 143 12.26 -0.53 -3.01
C PHE A 143 13.30 -0.47 -1.90
N ASP A 144 12.99 -1.07 -0.75
CA ASP A 144 13.81 -0.95 0.47
C ASP A 144 15.22 -1.55 0.31
N LYS A 145 15.37 -2.56 -0.55
CA LYS A 145 16.64 -3.24 -0.83
C LYS A 145 17.13 -2.96 -2.24
N ALA A 146 18.44 -2.84 -2.41
CA ALA A 146 19.06 -2.83 -3.73
C ALA A 146 18.95 -4.23 -4.38
N GLY A 147 18.82 -4.27 -5.70
CA GLY A 147 18.83 -5.55 -6.44
C GLY A 147 18.03 -5.54 -7.74
N GLU A 148 17.97 -6.71 -8.36
CA GLU A 148 17.12 -7.00 -9.53
C GLU A 148 15.73 -7.42 -9.03
N TYR A 149 14.69 -6.70 -9.43
CA TYR A 149 13.28 -7.02 -9.20
C TYR A 149 12.63 -7.50 -10.50
N LEU A 150 11.54 -8.25 -10.36
CA LEU A 150 10.75 -8.70 -11.51
C LEU A 150 9.42 -7.94 -11.52
N VAL A 151 9.24 -7.13 -12.57
CA VAL A 151 7.96 -6.46 -12.87
C VAL A 151 7.22 -7.29 -13.90
N VAL A 152 6.01 -7.72 -13.57
CA VAL A 152 5.19 -8.60 -14.40
C VAL A 152 3.94 -7.85 -14.84
N VAL A 153 3.69 -7.83 -16.14
CA VAL A 153 2.41 -7.39 -16.72
C VAL A 153 1.66 -8.64 -17.15
N GLY A 154 0.46 -8.85 -16.64
CA GLY A 154 -0.47 -9.90 -17.07
C GLY A 154 -1.68 -9.30 -17.77
N TRP A 155 -2.38 -10.10 -18.55
CA TRP A 155 -3.66 -9.72 -19.16
C TRP A 155 -4.56 -10.93 -19.34
N SER A 156 -5.86 -10.71 -19.30
CA SER A 156 -6.87 -11.75 -19.52
C SER A 156 -7.28 -11.89 -20.98
N ASN A 157 -7.14 -10.83 -21.78
CA ASN A 157 -7.57 -10.76 -23.18
C ASN A 157 -6.51 -10.15 -24.12
N GLY A 158 -5.69 -10.99 -24.74
CA GLY A 158 -4.57 -10.55 -25.58
C GLY A 158 -4.98 -9.67 -26.77
N LEU A 159 -5.90 -10.11 -27.62
CA LEU A 159 -6.43 -9.35 -28.78
C LEU A 159 -5.41 -8.60 -29.69
N GLY A 160 -4.13 -8.94 -29.63
CA GLY A 160 -3.03 -8.35 -30.40
C GLY A 160 -2.77 -6.88 -30.08
N LYS A 161 -3.15 -6.38 -28.90
CA LYS A 161 -3.06 -4.96 -28.56
C LYS A 161 -1.65 -4.59 -28.12
N GLN A 162 -1.26 -3.35 -28.38
CA GLN A 162 0.05 -2.82 -27.97
C GLN A 162 -0.08 -2.06 -26.66
N TYR A 163 0.89 -2.28 -25.78
CA TYR A 163 0.99 -1.56 -24.52
C TYR A 163 2.41 -1.05 -24.29
N ARG A 164 2.53 -0.07 -23.39
CA ARG A 164 3.78 0.47 -22.90
C ARG A 164 3.79 0.38 -21.38
N LEU A 165 4.80 -0.28 -20.83
CA LEU A 165 5.12 -0.26 -19.40
C LEU A 165 6.19 0.81 -19.15
N GLN A 166 5.89 1.77 -18.29
CA GLN A 166 6.80 2.84 -17.91
C GLN A 166 7.20 2.72 -16.45
N ALA A 167 8.48 2.96 -16.14
CA ALA A 167 8.96 3.20 -14.80
C ALA A 167 9.39 4.66 -14.66
N GLN A 168 8.73 5.43 -13.81
CA GLN A 168 9.05 6.83 -13.55
C GLN A 168 9.64 6.97 -12.15
N CYS A 169 10.73 7.73 -12.02
CA CYS A 169 11.24 8.08 -10.70
C CYS A 169 10.28 9.04 -9.99
N VAL A 170 9.88 8.70 -8.77
CA VAL A 170 9.04 9.57 -7.92
C VAL A 170 9.74 10.02 -6.64
N GLY A 171 10.92 9.46 -6.33
CA GLY A 171 11.71 9.86 -5.17
C GLY A 171 12.87 8.93 -4.85
N GLY A 172 13.56 9.23 -3.75
CA GLY A 172 14.63 8.37 -3.24
C GLY A 172 15.84 8.31 -4.15
N ALA A 173 16.50 7.13 -4.21
CA ALA A 173 17.80 6.97 -4.86
C ALA A 173 17.80 7.15 -6.39
N CYS A 174 16.64 7.20 -7.06
CA CYS A 174 16.56 7.40 -8.51
C CYS A 174 16.53 8.88 -8.93
N VAL A 175 16.43 9.82 -8.00
CA VAL A 175 16.42 11.25 -8.35
C VAL A 175 17.85 11.74 -8.52
N ALA A 176 18.22 12.10 -9.74
CA ALA A 176 19.53 12.69 -10.02
C ALA A 176 19.60 14.12 -9.46
N ASN A 177 20.61 14.41 -8.63
CA ASN A 177 20.88 15.73 -8.05
C ASN A 177 19.63 16.42 -7.45
N PRO A 178 18.98 15.80 -6.44
CA PRO A 178 17.73 16.32 -5.91
C PRO A 178 17.94 17.66 -5.22
N ALA A 179 17.06 18.62 -5.51
CA ALA A 179 17.07 19.93 -4.85
C ALA A 179 16.67 19.80 -3.36
N PRO A 180 17.08 20.74 -2.50
CA PRO A 180 16.57 20.81 -1.13
C PRO A 180 15.05 21.00 -1.11
N ALA A 181 14.38 20.42 -0.11
CA ALA A 181 12.94 20.63 0.07
C ALA A 181 12.68 22.09 0.49
N PRO A 182 11.69 22.77 -0.11
CA PRO A 182 11.20 24.04 0.41
C PRO A 182 10.78 23.93 1.88
N ALA A 183 10.92 25.03 2.62
CA ALA A 183 10.47 25.08 4.01
C ALA A 183 8.97 24.76 4.11
N GLY A 184 8.59 23.87 5.05
CA GLY A 184 7.20 23.48 5.26
C GLY A 184 6.62 22.53 4.20
N THR A 185 7.45 21.90 3.37
CA THR A 185 6.98 20.91 2.39
C THR A 185 6.19 19.79 3.08
N PRO A 186 4.92 19.55 2.68
CA PRO A 186 4.09 18.53 3.33
C PRO A 186 4.48 17.12 2.89
N VAL A 187 4.29 16.16 3.79
CA VAL A 187 4.39 14.73 3.49
C VAL A 187 3.03 14.21 3.03
N LYS A 188 3.01 13.46 1.92
CA LYS A 188 1.82 12.80 1.40
C LYS A 188 1.95 11.30 1.63
N LEU A 189 1.10 10.75 2.49
CA LEU A 189 1.17 9.34 2.89
C LEU A 189 0.36 8.46 1.94
N ALA A 190 0.97 7.38 1.48
CA ALA A 190 0.31 6.26 0.84
C ALA A 190 0.30 5.07 1.81
N ALA A 191 -0.87 4.46 2.04
CA ALA A 191 -1.00 3.34 2.96
C ALA A 191 -0.56 2.04 2.27
N PHE A 192 0.22 1.23 2.99
CA PHE A 192 0.66 -0.08 2.50
C PHE A 192 0.34 -1.16 3.54
N PRO A 193 0.14 -2.42 3.10
CA PRO A 193 0.03 -3.53 4.03
C PRO A 193 1.32 -3.68 4.85
N LEU A 194 1.15 -4.13 6.09
CA LEU A 194 2.28 -4.41 6.96
C LEU A 194 3.02 -5.66 6.47
N GLU A 195 4.34 -5.67 6.64
CA GLU A 195 5.15 -6.84 6.29
C GLU A 195 4.80 -8.04 7.21
N PRO A 196 4.69 -9.27 6.68
CA PRO A 196 4.20 -10.41 7.46
C PRO A 196 4.97 -10.68 8.76
N GLY A 197 6.29 -10.44 8.75
CA GLY A 197 7.13 -10.58 9.95
C GLY A 197 6.73 -9.60 11.05
N LEU A 198 6.47 -8.34 10.70
CA LEU A 198 5.99 -7.32 11.65
C LEU A 198 4.57 -7.62 12.14
N GLN A 199 3.70 -8.10 11.24
CA GLN A 199 2.35 -8.51 11.61
C GLN A 199 2.36 -9.67 12.61
N ALA A 200 3.21 -10.68 12.40
CA ALA A 200 3.33 -11.82 13.30
C ALA A 200 3.82 -11.41 14.71
N LEU A 201 4.76 -10.47 14.79
CA LEU A 201 5.23 -9.91 16.06
C LEU A 201 4.12 -9.11 16.77
N LEU A 202 3.37 -8.30 16.02
CA LEU A 202 2.22 -7.56 16.54
C LEU A 202 1.15 -8.51 17.09
N ASP A 203 0.80 -9.55 16.35
CA ASP A 203 -0.20 -10.55 16.73
C ASP A 203 0.23 -11.32 17.99
N THR A 204 1.52 -11.70 18.08
CA THR A 204 2.09 -12.35 19.26
C THR A 204 1.97 -11.45 20.49
N GLY A 205 2.30 -10.16 20.36
CA GLY A 205 2.17 -9.19 21.45
C GLY A 205 0.70 -8.98 21.87
N ASN A 206 -0.21 -8.89 20.90
CA ASN A 206 -1.65 -8.73 21.16
C ASN A 206 -2.30 -9.96 21.80
N ALA A 207 -1.72 -11.15 21.63
CA ALA A 207 -2.17 -12.38 22.27
C ALA A 207 -1.69 -12.51 23.74
N TYR A 208 -0.75 -11.68 24.18
CA TYR A 208 -0.15 -11.79 25.52
C TYR A 208 -1.14 -11.49 26.65
N ARG A 209 -1.92 -10.40 26.51
CA ARG A 209 -2.92 -9.94 27.50
C ARG A 209 -4.05 -9.20 26.82
N GLU A 210 -5.27 -9.35 27.33
CA GLU A 210 -6.47 -8.72 26.74
C GLU A 210 -6.57 -7.22 27.01
N ASP A 211 -5.97 -6.75 28.10
CA ASP A 211 -6.10 -5.36 28.54
C ASP A 211 -5.06 -4.41 27.94
N LEU A 212 -4.03 -4.97 27.29
CA LEU A 212 -2.99 -4.24 26.57
C LEU A 212 -2.96 -4.68 25.09
N HIS A 213 -3.29 -3.76 24.19
CA HIS A 213 -3.35 -4.05 22.76
C HIS A 213 -2.66 -2.94 21.96
N SER A 214 -2.00 -3.29 20.86
CA SER A 214 -1.35 -2.35 19.97
C SER A 214 -1.79 -2.51 18.52
N PHE A 215 -1.58 -1.45 17.74
CA PHE A 215 -1.80 -1.38 16.31
C PHE A 215 -0.51 -0.86 15.65
N LEU A 216 -0.23 -1.35 14.45
CA LEU A 216 0.89 -0.91 13.64
C LEU A 216 0.42 -0.69 12.21
N ASP A 217 0.57 0.53 11.71
CA ASP A 217 0.30 0.85 10.31
C ASP A 217 1.58 1.30 9.61
N ARG A 218 1.69 0.94 8.33
CA ARG A 218 2.75 1.37 7.44
C ARG A 218 2.21 2.41 6.46
N TYR A 219 2.94 3.51 6.35
CA TYR A 219 2.78 4.45 5.27
C TYR A 219 4.12 4.69 4.58
N ASP A 220 4.08 4.82 3.26
CA ASP A 220 5.22 5.26 2.46
C ASP A 220 4.91 6.68 1.95
N PHE A 221 5.94 7.43 1.59
CA PHE A 221 5.75 8.75 0.98
C PHE A 221 6.79 9.01 -0.09
N ALA A 222 6.33 9.48 -1.26
CA ALA A 222 7.24 9.90 -2.32
C ALA A 222 8.02 11.14 -1.87
N TRP A 223 9.36 11.09 -1.96
CA TRP A 223 10.21 12.19 -1.55
C TRP A 223 11.33 12.47 -2.56
N PRO A 224 11.16 13.47 -3.44
CA PRO A 224 12.11 13.79 -4.49
C PRO A 224 13.20 14.81 -4.09
N TYR A 225 13.41 15.03 -2.79
CA TYR A 225 14.30 16.08 -2.27
C TYR A 225 15.54 15.50 -1.58
N SER A 226 16.63 16.26 -1.58
CA SER A 226 17.90 15.87 -0.91
C SER A 226 17.81 15.98 0.61
N THR A 227 17.11 16.99 1.12
CA THR A 227 16.87 17.14 2.56
C THR A 227 15.79 16.14 3.01
N PRO A 228 16.02 15.37 4.09
CA PRO A 228 15.00 14.49 4.63
C PRO A 228 13.68 15.19 4.97
N ALA A 229 12.57 14.45 4.90
CA ALA A 229 11.30 14.92 5.45
C ALA A 229 11.44 15.15 6.96
N SER A 230 10.71 16.12 7.51
CA SER A 230 10.72 16.37 8.94
C SER A 230 9.70 15.50 9.68
N LEU A 231 10.02 15.15 10.92
CA LEU A 231 9.09 14.44 11.81
C LEU A 231 7.78 15.21 12.01
N ASP A 232 7.83 16.55 12.03
CA ASP A 232 6.64 17.39 12.16
C ASP A 232 5.73 17.30 10.93
N ALA A 233 6.29 17.26 9.72
CA ALA A 233 5.51 17.10 8.49
C ALA A 233 4.88 15.69 8.41
N ALA A 234 5.63 14.66 8.79
CA ALA A 234 5.11 13.30 8.89
C ALA A 234 3.99 13.20 9.94
N ALA A 235 4.19 13.77 11.13
CA ALA A 235 3.19 13.77 12.20
C ALA A 235 1.92 14.54 11.81
N ALA A 236 2.05 15.69 11.15
CA ALA A 236 0.92 16.44 10.63
C ALA A 236 0.12 15.62 9.59
N ALA A 237 0.81 14.91 8.70
CA ALA A 237 0.17 14.06 7.69
C ALA A 237 -0.61 12.89 8.31
N VAL A 238 -0.06 12.25 9.35
CA VAL A 238 -0.76 11.20 10.12
C VAL A 238 -1.97 11.80 10.85
N LEU A 239 -1.79 12.88 11.60
CA LEU A 239 -2.86 13.50 12.39
C LEU A 239 -3.99 14.07 11.53
N ALA A 240 -3.74 14.44 10.27
CA ALA A 240 -4.76 14.87 9.33
C ALA A 240 -5.80 13.76 9.02
N ARG A 241 -5.44 12.49 9.23
CA ARG A 241 -6.34 11.36 9.02
C ARG A 241 -7.40 11.28 10.12
N SER A 242 -8.58 10.78 9.78
CA SER A 242 -9.76 10.79 10.67
C SER A 242 -9.59 9.90 11.89
N GLU A 243 -8.93 8.76 11.72
CA GLU A 243 -8.67 7.77 12.76
C GLU A 243 -7.83 8.33 13.94
N TYR A 244 -7.03 9.38 13.70
CA TYR A 244 -6.15 9.98 14.70
C TYR A 244 -6.66 11.32 15.25
N GLN A 245 -7.92 11.68 15.00
CA GLN A 245 -8.49 12.96 15.43
C GLN A 245 -8.36 13.21 16.95
N GLY A 246 -8.43 12.17 17.77
CA GLY A 246 -8.33 12.28 19.23
C GLY A 246 -6.96 12.70 19.76
N TYR A 247 -5.93 12.76 18.90
CA TYR A 247 -4.57 13.16 19.25
C TYR A 247 -4.22 14.59 18.84
N ARG A 248 -5.03 15.24 17.98
CA ARG A 248 -4.71 16.55 17.37
C ARG A 248 -4.47 17.67 18.39
N ASN A 249 -5.13 17.60 19.54
CA ASN A 249 -5.03 18.60 20.62
C ASN A 249 -4.14 18.13 21.77
N LYS A 250 -3.38 17.04 21.60
CA LYS A 250 -2.49 16.51 22.63
C LYS A 250 -1.09 17.10 22.45
N VAL A 251 -0.43 17.41 23.56
CA VAL A 251 0.95 17.90 23.55
C VAL A 251 1.87 16.70 23.27
N PRO A 252 2.67 16.75 22.19
CA PRO A 252 3.57 15.66 21.87
C PRO A 252 4.86 15.71 22.67
N THR A 253 5.51 14.56 22.80
CA THR A 253 6.93 14.45 23.16
C THR A 253 7.71 13.87 21.98
N THR A 254 8.95 14.33 21.80
CA THR A 254 9.87 13.78 20.80
C THR A 254 10.97 13.01 21.49
N SER A 255 11.31 11.83 20.97
CA SER A 255 12.40 11.00 21.46
C SER A 255 13.21 10.41 20.31
N THR A 256 14.44 9.99 20.61
CA THR A 256 15.21 9.15 19.68
C THR A 256 14.56 7.79 19.54
N TYR A 257 14.85 7.09 18.45
CA TYR A 257 14.36 5.72 18.27
C TYR A 257 14.86 4.80 19.39
N ALA A 258 16.12 4.90 19.80
CA ALA A 258 16.66 4.11 20.90
C ALA A 258 15.91 4.32 22.23
N ALA A 259 15.58 5.56 22.60
CA ALA A 259 14.86 5.85 23.84
C ALA A 259 13.41 5.33 23.82
N PHE A 260 12.80 5.29 22.63
CA PHE A 260 11.42 4.84 22.44
C PHE A 260 11.20 3.38 22.86
N GLN A 261 12.20 2.49 22.75
CA GLN A 261 12.05 1.08 23.16
C GLN A 261 11.57 0.94 24.61
N SER A 262 12.09 1.78 25.52
CA SER A 262 11.71 1.75 26.95
C SER A 262 10.28 2.23 27.22
N GLN A 263 9.66 2.90 26.25
CA GLN A 263 8.29 3.40 26.33
C GLN A 263 7.26 2.40 25.77
N MET A 264 7.72 1.37 25.07
CA MET A 264 6.85 0.30 24.55
C MET A 264 6.52 -0.69 25.65
N TYR A 265 5.30 -1.26 25.64
CA TYR A 265 5.03 -2.42 26.48
C TYR A 265 5.94 -3.59 26.10
N LEU A 266 6.38 -4.35 27.11
CA LEU A 266 7.41 -5.39 26.96
C LEU A 266 7.12 -6.38 25.83
N GLN A 267 5.86 -6.81 25.68
CA GLN A 267 5.45 -7.76 24.65
C GLN A 267 5.54 -7.22 23.21
N PHE A 268 5.62 -5.89 23.03
CA PHE A 268 5.77 -5.24 21.72
C PHE A 268 7.20 -4.77 21.45
N GLN A 269 8.11 -4.82 22.43
CA GLN A 269 9.51 -4.44 22.22
C GLN A 269 10.22 -5.19 21.08
N PRO A 270 9.89 -6.45 20.73
CA PRO A 270 10.46 -7.10 19.53
C PRO A 270 10.18 -6.37 18.21
N LEU A 271 9.11 -5.56 18.12
CA LEU A 271 8.85 -4.72 16.93
C LEU A 271 9.93 -3.65 16.74
N HIS A 272 10.59 -3.21 17.82
CA HIS A 272 11.54 -2.10 17.80
C HIS A 272 12.74 -2.37 16.86
N PRO A 273 13.56 -3.42 17.03
CA PRO A 273 14.60 -3.73 16.05
C PRO A 273 14.02 -4.19 14.71
N ALA A 274 12.90 -4.95 14.73
CA ALA A 274 12.35 -5.54 13.52
C ALA A 274 11.87 -4.50 12.48
N ILE A 275 11.35 -3.34 12.92
CA ILE A 275 10.95 -2.25 12.03
C ILE A 275 12.17 -1.73 11.24
N LEU A 276 13.29 -1.48 11.91
CA LEU A 276 14.50 -0.99 11.26
C LEU A 276 15.07 -2.02 10.28
N ASP A 277 15.15 -3.29 10.70
CA ASP A 277 15.64 -4.38 9.86
C ASP A 277 14.77 -4.61 8.61
N THR A 278 13.45 -4.42 8.75
CA THR A 278 12.49 -4.60 7.66
C THR A 278 12.70 -3.54 6.57
N TYR A 279 12.88 -2.28 6.95
CA TYR A 279 12.93 -1.15 6.03
C TYR A 279 14.34 -0.64 5.72
N GLY A 280 15.37 -1.19 6.38
CA GLY A 280 16.77 -0.82 6.15
C GLY A 280 17.12 0.58 6.64
N GLU A 281 16.58 1.01 7.78
CA GLU A 281 16.84 2.33 8.37
C GLU A 281 17.84 2.24 9.53
N ASP A 282 18.75 3.20 9.66
CA ASP A 282 19.61 3.34 10.85
C ASP A 282 18.81 3.91 12.04
N ALA A 283 18.97 3.32 13.22
CA ALA A 283 18.36 3.80 14.46
C ALA A 283 18.75 5.25 14.81
N ALA A 284 19.92 5.72 14.37
CA ALA A 284 20.37 7.10 14.57
C ALA A 284 19.56 8.12 13.73
N ASN A 285 19.00 7.67 12.60
CA ASN A 285 18.22 8.50 11.69
C ASN A 285 16.72 8.47 12.02
N ALA A 286 16.24 7.35 12.56
CA ALA A 286 14.84 7.19 12.95
C ALA A 286 14.44 8.14 14.10
N GLN A 287 13.28 8.77 13.96
CA GLN A 287 12.77 9.75 14.92
C GLN A 287 11.35 9.39 15.36
N VAL A 288 11.01 9.65 16.63
CA VAL A 288 9.71 9.27 17.19
C VAL A 288 9.03 10.49 17.81
N LYS A 289 7.75 10.68 17.45
CA LYS A 289 6.87 11.67 18.06
C LYS A 289 5.68 10.97 18.70
N SER A 290 5.51 11.16 20.00
CA SER A 290 4.52 10.44 20.81
C SER A 290 3.44 11.37 21.32
N TYR A 291 2.19 10.92 21.25
CA TYR A 291 1.01 11.64 21.71
C TYR A 291 0.25 10.77 22.70
N PHE A 292 0.16 11.21 23.94
CA PHE A 292 -0.55 10.51 24.99
C PHE A 292 -1.98 11.04 25.15
N ARG A 293 -2.92 10.13 25.39
CA ARG A 293 -4.27 10.47 25.85
C ARG A 293 -4.76 9.44 26.86
N ALA A 294 -5.45 9.94 27.88
CA ALA A 294 -6.24 9.14 28.81
C ALA A 294 -7.69 9.61 28.75
N PHE A 295 -8.64 8.69 28.90
CA PHE A 295 -10.05 9.00 29.02
C PHE A 295 -10.77 7.85 29.74
N SER A 296 -11.77 8.22 30.54
CA SER A 296 -12.62 7.24 31.22
C SER A 296 -13.62 6.60 30.25
N THR A 297 -13.78 5.28 30.35
CA THR A 297 -14.76 4.46 29.63
C THR A 297 -15.94 4.05 30.53
N GLY A 298 -15.92 4.41 31.81
CA GLY A 298 -16.97 4.12 32.79
C GLY A 298 -16.54 4.44 34.23
N PRO A 299 -17.42 4.24 35.23
CA PRO A 299 -17.17 4.63 36.63
C PRO A 299 -15.86 4.11 37.25
N ASN A 300 -15.31 3.01 36.74
CA ASN A 300 -14.03 2.43 37.14
C ASN A 300 -13.19 1.97 35.93
N GLY A 301 -13.44 2.51 34.74
CA GLY A 301 -12.72 2.11 33.53
C GLY A 301 -11.92 3.29 33.00
N ASP A 302 -10.60 3.20 33.03
CA ASP A 302 -9.73 4.15 32.34
C ASP A 302 -9.09 3.49 31.12
N ASN A 303 -8.94 4.28 30.05
CA ASN A 303 -8.24 3.86 28.84
C ASN A 303 -7.08 4.82 28.58
N TRP A 304 -5.89 4.26 28.42
CA TRP A 304 -4.67 4.98 28.10
C TRP A 304 -4.23 4.61 26.70
N ARG A 305 -3.89 5.60 25.89
CA ARG A 305 -3.36 5.37 24.55
C ARG A 305 -2.18 6.26 24.28
N THR A 306 -1.15 5.67 23.67
CA THR A 306 0.01 6.39 23.16
C THR A 306 0.12 6.12 21.68
N LEU A 307 -0.06 7.16 20.88
CA LEU A 307 0.23 7.15 19.45
C LEU A 307 1.69 7.54 19.26
N ASN A 308 2.48 6.67 18.64
CA ASN A 308 3.88 6.90 18.31
C ASN A 308 4.01 6.96 16.79
N ILE A 309 4.42 8.12 16.29
CA ILE A 309 4.67 8.35 14.88
C ILE A 309 6.18 8.26 14.69
N ILE A 310 6.60 7.22 13.98
CA ILE A 310 7.99 6.88 13.74
C ILE A 310 8.31 7.26 12.30
N LEU A 311 9.16 8.28 12.13
CA LEU A 311 9.68 8.64 10.82
C LEU A 311 10.97 7.86 10.55
N LEU A 312 10.99 7.14 9.43
CA LEU A 312 12.16 6.49 8.86
C LEU A 312 12.58 7.31 7.63
N PRO A 313 13.45 8.33 7.82
CA PRO A 313 13.66 9.33 6.80
C PRO A 313 14.43 8.83 5.59
N GLU A 314 15.40 7.93 5.70
CA GLU A 314 16.18 7.45 4.55
C GLU A 314 15.40 6.44 3.72
N SER A 315 14.70 5.54 4.39
CA SER A 315 13.86 4.49 3.79
C SER A 315 12.51 5.00 3.29
N ARG A 316 12.11 6.23 3.66
CA ARG A 316 10.89 6.91 3.19
C ARG A 316 9.59 6.28 3.71
N HIS A 317 9.62 5.82 4.95
CA HIS A 317 8.42 5.31 5.63
C HIS A 317 8.03 6.15 6.84
N VAL A 318 6.74 6.10 7.14
CA VAL A 318 6.17 6.51 8.42
C VAL A 318 5.45 5.31 9.00
N ILE A 319 5.96 4.84 10.14
CA ILE A 319 5.34 3.76 10.90
C ILE A 319 4.53 4.37 12.03
N VAL A 320 3.27 3.98 12.12
CA VAL A 320 2.36 4.48 13.16
C VAL A 320 2.07 3.35 14.13
N TYR A 321 2.65 3.45 15.31
CA TYR A 321 2.49 2.48 16.40
C TYR A 321 1.62 3.08 17.50
N GLU A 322 0.39 2.58 17.63
CA GLU A 322 -0.53 2.96 18.72
C GLU A 322 -0.58 1.82 19.72
N GLN A 323 -0.22 2.09 20.98
CA GLN A 323 -0.41 1.15 22.07
C GLN A 323 -1.52 1.63 22.99
N THR A 324 -2.33 0.69 23.44
CA THR A 324 -3.52 0.94 24.25
C THR A 324 -3.48 0.04 25.47
N GLY A 325 -3.87 0.61 26.61
CA GLY A 325 -4.11 -0.09 27.85
C GLY A 325 -5.46 0.30 28.42
N HIS A 326 -6.10 -0.60 29.15
CA HIS A 326 -7.28 -0.26 29.92
C HIS A 326 -7.30 -0.94 31.28
N GLU A 327 -7.98 -0.31 32.23
CA GLU A 327 -8.28 -0.91 33.52
C GLU A 327 -9.35 -2.00 33.36
N ILE A 328 -9.18 -3.11 34.08
CA ILE A 328 -10.14 -4.22 34.19
C ILE A 328 -10.96 -4.04 35.48
#